data_AF-A0A534W1B4-F1
#
_entry.id   AF-A0A534W1B4-F1
#
_cell.length_a   1.000
_cell.length_b   1.000
_cell.length_c   1.000
_cell.angle_alpha   90.00
_cell.angle_beta   90.00
_cell.angle_gamma   90.00
#
_symmetry.space_group_name_H-M   'P 1'
#
loop_
_entity.id
_entity.type
_entity.pdbx_description
1 polymer ?
#
loop_
_entity_poly.entity_id
_entity_poly.type
_entity_poly.pdbx_seq_one_letter_code
_entity_poly.pdbx_strand_id
1 'polypeptide(L)'
;MSDTCPADGFVVAGTVCRAAASQCDVAETCTGTSAACPSDGFKPDGTVCDDGNGCTANDACTNGTCAGNAALLDGAACDDQNSCT
;
A
#
# COMPACT_ATOMS: atom_id res chain seq x y z
N MET A 1 -3.66 26.02 -42.35
CA MET A 1 -3.68 26.08 -40.88
C MET A 1 -4.55 24.93 -40.42
N SER A 2 -3.93 23.81 -40.04
CA SER A 2 -4.63 22.62 -39.56
C SER A 2 -4.79 22.74 -38.04
N ASP A 3 -5.89 23.33 -37.60
CA ASP A 3 -6.32 23.43 -36.19
C ASP A 3 -6.87 22.11 -35.64
N THR A 4 -6.28 20.98 -36.05
CA THR A 4 -6.66 19.66 -35.53
C THR A 4 -5.43 19.00 -34.95
N CYS A 5 -5.02 19.45 -33.76
CA CYS A 5 -4.29 18.55 -32.87
C CYS A 5 -5.19 17.35 -32.55
N PRO A 6 -4.66 16.12 -32.52
CA PRO A 6 -5.40 14.97 -32.00
C PRO A 6 -5.98 15.31 -30.63
N ALA A 7 -7.20 14.86 -30.35
CA ALA A 7 -7.75 15.03 -29.01
C ALA A 7 -6.82 14.39 -27.99
N ASP A 8 -6.55 15.09 -26.88
CA ASP A 8 -5.85 14.51 -25.74
C ASP A 8 -6.65 13.28 -25.27
N GLY A 9 -6.01 12.11 -25.31
CA GLY A 9 -6.63 10.85 -24.92
C GLY A 9 -6.35 10.54 -23.45
N PHE A 10 -7.35 10.04 -22.74
CA PHE A 10 -7.10 9.34 -21.47
C PHE A 10 -6.43 8.00 -21.76
N VAL A 11 -5.52 7.58 -20.87
CA VAL A 11 -4.98 6.21 -20.93
C VAL A 11 -6.10 5.18 -20.74
N VAL A 12 -5.91 3.96 -21.24
CA VAL A 12 -6.96 2.95 -21.20
C VAL A 12 -7.36 2.60 -19.76
N ALA A 13 -8.64 2.33 -19.54
CA ALA A 13 -9.14 1.87 -18.25
C ALA A 13 -8.39 0.60 -17.80
N GLY A 14 -8.03 0.53 -16.52
CA GLY A 14 -7.24 -0.58 -15.99
C GLY A 14 -5.71 -0.38 -16.08
N THR A 15 -5.23 0.67 -16.75
CA THR A 15 -3.81 1.05 -16.68
C THR A 15 -3.47 1.45 -15.24
N VAL A 16 -2.48 0.79 -14.64
CA VAL A 16 -2.00 1.17 -13.30
C VAL A 16 -1.37 2.57 -13.37
N CYS A 17 -1.96 3.53 -12.66
CA CYS A 17 -1.41 4.89 -12.55
C CYS A 17 -0.61 5.08 -11.27
N ARG A 18 -0.87 4.28 -10.24
CA ARG A 18 -0.04 4.21 -9.05
C ARG A 18 0.09 2.75 -8.60
N ALA A 19 1.32 2.31 -8.39
CA ALA A 19 1.57 1.01 -7.80
C ALA A 19 1.20 1.01 -6.32
N ALA A 20 0.91 -0.17 -5.78
CA ALA A 20 0.76 -0.34 -4.34
C ALA A 20 2.09 -0.01 -3.63
N ALA A 21 2.06 0.90 -2.66
CA ALA A 21 3.22 1.34 -1.90
C ALA A 21 3.61 0.37 -0.76
N SER A 22 2.66 -0.43 -0.26
CA SER A 22 2.85 -1.38 0.82
C SER A 22 1.96 -2.62 0.65
N GLN A 23 2.14 -3.62 1.53
CA GLN A 23 1.25 -4.78 1.58
C GLN A 23 -0.20 -4.41 1.94
N CYS A 24 -0.41 -3.24 2.55
CA CYS A 24 -1.72 -2.73 2.96
C CYS A 24 -2.31 -1.71 1.99
N ASP A 25 -1.61 -1.46 0.88
CA ASP A 25 -2.00 -0.52 -0.15
C ASP A 25 -2.60 -1.24 -1.36
N VAL A 26 -3.48 -0.55 -2.09
CA VAL A 26 -4.05 -1.04 -3.35
C VAL A 26 -3.46 -0.22 -4.50
N ALA A 27 -3.14 -0.86 -5.61
CA ALA A 27 -2.73 -0.15 -6.81
C ALA A 27 -3.95 0.53 -7.45
N GLU A 28 -3.89 1.83 -7.71
CA GLU A 28 -4.95 2.49 -8.47
C GLU A 28 -4.75 2.35 -9.98
N THR A 29 -5.88 2.12 -10.63
CA THR A 29 -5.97 2.04 -12.07
C THR A 29 -6.78 3.19 -12.62
N CYS A 30 -6.33 3.76 -13.73
CA CYS A 30 -7.09 4.76 -14.47
C CYS A 30 -8.47 4.23 -14.83
N THR A 31 -9.47 5.11 -14.77
CA THR A 31 -10.84 4.81 -15.20
C THR A 31 -11.03 4.94 -16.71
N GLY A 32 -10.06 5.53 -17.42
CA GLY A 32 -10.16 5.88 -18.84
C GLY A 32 -11.06 7.09 -19.13
N THR A 33 -11.53 7.78 -18.09
CA THR A 33 -12.45 8.93 -18.20
C THR A 33 -11.94 10.19 -17.48
N SER A 34 -10.79 10.10 -16.82
CA SER A 34 -10.17 11.17 -16.05
C SER A 34 -8.66 11.20 -16.30
N ALA A 35 -8.08 12.40 -16.32
CA ALA A 35 -6.63 12.58 -16.37
C ALA A 35 -5.97 12.29 -15.01
N ALA A 36 -6.71 12.44 -13.92
CA ALA A 36 -6.25 12.12 -12.58
C ALA A 36 -6.45 10.63 -12.28
N CYS A 37 -5.47 10.04 -11.58
CA CYS A 37 -5.62 8.74 -10.95
C CYS A 37 -6.73 8.84 -9.87
N PRO A 38 -7.49 7.76 -9.62
CA PRO A 38 -8.41 7.70 -8.49
C PRO A 38 -7.74 8.05 -7.15
N SER A 39 -8.57 8.33 -6.13
CA SER A 39 -8.08 8.53 -4.76
C SER A 39 -7.35 7.30 -4.24
N ASP A 40 -6.38 7.54 -3.36
CA ASP A 40 -5.62 6.51 -2.66
C ASP A 40 -6.52 5.51 -1.92
N GLY A 41 -6.38 4.23 -2.27
CA GLY A 41 -7.13 3.12 -1.71
C GLY A 41 -6.27 2.16 -0.91
N PHE A 42 -6.71 1.87 0.32
CA PHE A 42 -6.06 0.89 1.19
C PHE A 42 -6.84 -0.41 1.25
N LYS A 43 -6.14 -1.51 1.56
CA LYS A 43 -6.79 -2.77 1.93
C LYS A 43 -7.61 -2.59 3.21
N PRO A 44 -8.65 -3.41 3.43
CA PRO A 44 -9.45 -3.34 4.65
C PRO A 44 -8.60 -3.46 5.91
N ASP A 45 -8.96 -2.72 6.95
CA ASP A 45 -8.35 -2.86 8.26
C ASP A 45 -8.50 -4.30 8.76
N GLY A 46 -7.44 -4.84 9.38
CA GLY A 46 -7.37 -6.24 9.81
C GLY A 46 -6.91 -7.22 8.73
N THR A 47 -6.66 -6.77 7.49
CA THR A 47 -6.03 -7.62 6.47
C THR A 47 -4.66 -8.06 6.96
N VAL A 48 -4.37 -9.36 6.94
CA VAL A 48 -3.07 -9.91 7.33
C VAL A 48 -1.98 -9.36 6.42
N CYS A 49 -0.91 -8.88 7.03
CA CYS A 49 0.29 -8.41 6.35
C CYS A 49 1.52 -8.84 7.14
N ASP A 50 2.70 -8.40 6.72
CA ASP A 50 3.97 -8.57 7.45
C ASP A 50 4.72 -7.24 7.32
N ASP A 51 5.01 -6.57 8.43
CA ASP A 51 5.70 -5.28 8.41
C ASP A 51 7.23 -5.42 8.28
N GLY A 52 7.72 -6.66 8.20
CA GLY A 52 9.13 -7.02 8.14
C GLY A 52 9.84 -6.94 9.49
N ASN A 53 9.14 -6.55 10.55
CA ASN A 53 9.66 -6.51 11.90
C ASN A 53 9.40 -7.87 12.57
N GLY A 54 10.45 -8.70 12.68
CA GLY A 54 10.33 -9.99 13.40
C GLY A 54 10.00 -9.87 14.89
N CYS A 55 9.92 -8.65 15.40
CA CYS A 55 9.60 -8.30 16.77
C CYS A 55 8.12 -7.94 16.99
N THR A 56 7.32 -7.93 15.92
CA THR A 56 5.86 -7.81 15.97
C THR A 56 5.22 -9.14 15.61
N ALA A 57 3.99 -9.33 16.09
CA ALA A 57 3.15 -10.46 15.74
C ALA A 57 1.75 -9.96 15.38
N ASN A 58 0.98 -10.84 14.73
CA ASN A 58 -0.39 -10.55 14.31
C ASN A 58 -0.49 -9.27 13.47
N ASP A 59 0.49 -9.08 12.59
CA ASP A 59 0.60 -7.92 11.73
C ASP A 59 -0.67 -7.78 10.87
N ALA A 60 -1.25 -6.59 10.95
CA ALA A 60 -2.49 -6.29 10.28
C ALA A 60 -2.49 -4.88 9.72
N CYS A 61 -3.19 -4.71 8.61
CA CYS A 61 -3.39 -3.41 8.01
C CYS A 61 -4.24 -2.53 8.92
N THR A 62 -3.77 -1.30 9.13
CA THR A 62 -4.53 -0.23 9.75
C THR A 62 -4.28 1.04 8.95
N ASN A 63 -5.30 1.55 8.26
CA ASN A 63 -5.24 2.77 7.45
C ASN A 63 -4.02 2.78 6.49
N GLY A 64 -3.84 1.70 5.73
CA GLY A 64 -2.77 1.57 4.73
C GLY A 64 -1.37 1.22 5.28
N THR A 65 -1.21 1.16 6.61
CA THR A 65 0.04 0.78 7.26
C THR A 65 -0.05 -0.64 7.77
N CYS A 66 0.99 -1.45 7.52
CA CYS A 66 1.13 -2.74 8.16
C CYS A 66 1.80 -2.55 9.52
N ALA A 67 1.17 -3.02 10.59
CA ALA A 67 1.77 -3.03 11.92
C ALA A 67 1.17 -4.17 12.75
N GLY A 68 1.99 -4.79 13.60
CA GLY A 68 1.54 -5.76 14.59
C GLY A 68 1.59 -5.26 16.02
N ASN A 69 1.15 -6.13 16.94
CA ASN A 69 1.45 -5.93 18.35
C ASN A 69 2.88 -6.40 18.64
N ALA A 70 3.53 -5.80 19.65
CA ALA A 70 4.82 -6.29 20.09
C ALA A 70 4.69 -7.78 20.44
N ALA A 71 5.44 -8.61 19.73
CA ALA A 71 5.55 -10.01 20.05
C ALA A 71 6.41 -10.09 21.31
N LEU A 72 5.78 -10.15 22.48
CA LEU A 72 6.50 -10.49 23.71
C LEU A 72 6.96 -11.94 23.58
N LEU A 73 8.14 -12.17 23.04
CA LEU A 73 8.83 -13.45 23.19
C LEU A 73 9.17 -13.58 24.66
N ASP A 74 8.36 -14.32 25.42
CA ASP A 74 8.63 -14.73 26.81
C ASP A 74 9.24 -13.63 27.70
N GLY A 75 8.68 -12.42 27.65
CA GLY A 75 9.11 -11.30 28.49
C GLY A 75 10.33 -10.50 28.02
N ALA A 76 10.90 -10.76 26.84
CA ALA A 76 11.89 -9.89 26.22
C ALA A 76 11.20 -8.69 25.52
N ALA A 77 11.64 -7.48 25.82
CA ALA A 77 11.27 -6.30 25.06
C ALA A 77 11.99 -6.32 23.71
N CYS A 78 11.30 -5.85 22.67
CA CYS A 78 11.90 -5.62 21.36
C CYS A 78 12.88 -4.45 21.44
N ASP A 79 14.14 -4.78 21.77
CA ASP A 79 15.30 -3.91 21.80
C ASP A 79 16.01 -4.03 20.46
N ASP A 80 16.02 -2.93 19.73
CA ASP A 80 16.65 -2.74 18.44
C ASP A 80 18.19 -2.80 18.46
N GLN A 81 18.83 -3.28 19.54
CA GLN A 81 20.16 -3.92 19.56
C GLN A 81 20.34 -5.07 20.61
N ASN A 82 19.31 -5.81 21.05
CA ASN A 82 19.49 -6.99 21.91
C ASN A 82 18.38 -8.07 21.79
N SER A 83 18.83 -9.33 21.63
CA SER A 83 18.13 -10.63 21.84
C SER A 83 17.42 -11.37 20.69
N CYS A 84 17.56 -10.96 19.43
CA CYS A 84 17.42 -11.91 18.30
C CYS A 84 18.76 -12.58 17.96
N THR A 85 19.32 -13.31 18.93
CA THR A 85 20.15 -14.53 18.78
C THR A 85 19.85 -15.49 19.92
#